data_AF-A0A1I5ES42-F1
#
_entry.id   AF-A0A1I5ES42-F1
#
_cell.length_a   1.000
_cell.length_b   1.000
_cell.length_c   1.000
_cell.angle_alpha   90.00
_cell.angle_beta   90.00
_cell.angle_gamma   90.00
#
_symmetry.space_group_name_H-M   'P 1'
#
loop_
_entity.id
_entity.type
_entity.pdbx_description
1 polymer ?
#
loop_
_entity_poly.entity_id
_entity_poly.type
_entity_poly.pdbx_seq_one_letter_code
_entity_poly.pdbx_strand_id
1 'polypeptide(L)'
;MKRFASHYLLIPAVGYMKQQVVEITDEGVVRGVFPLTEEIESVEWMPGVIVLLSESQVEEIKNTGMILKNIPVFQINLPSVSNQSSQCFNEYLQEAEKKGEALFPYLFYPFDFTSMQPVDGTRHRLLR
;
A
#
# COMPACT_ATOMS: atom_id res chain seq x y z
N MET A 1 -13.61 -11.06 4.04
CA MET A 1 -12.35 -10.33 4.33
C MET A 1 -11.17 -11.13 3.82
N LYS A 2 -10.20 -10.45 3.21
CA LYS A 2 -8.95 -11.06 2.71
C LYS A 2 -7.75 -10.34 3.30
N ARG A 3 -6.61 -11.05 3.37
CA ARG A 3 -5.39 -10.54 3.98
C ARG A 3 -4.23 -10.70 3.04
N PHE A 4 -3.49 -9.62 2.82
CA PHE A 4 -2.33 -9.61 1.95
C PHE A 4 -1.11 -9.08 2.69
N ALA A 5 0.05 -9.67 2.42
CA ALA A 5 1.33 -9.14 2.84
C ALA A 5 2.23 -8.96 1.61
N SER A 6 3.21 -8.07 1.71
CA SER A 6 4.23 -7.91 0.69
C SER A 6 5.54 -7.45 1.32
N HIS A 7 6.55 -7.14 0.51
CA HIS A 7 7.84 -6.71 1.02
C HIS A 7 7.74 -5.40 1.80
N TYR A 8 6.91 -4.47 1.30
CA TYR A 8 6.60 -3.22 1.95
C TYR A 8 5.13 -2.84 1.72
N LEU A 9 4.55 -2.21 2.74
CA LEU A 9 3.31 -1.44 2.63
C LEU A 9 3.66 0.05 2.56
N LEU A 10 3.00 0.81 1.69
CA LEU A 10 3.16 2.26 1.56
C LEU A 10 1.79 2.94 1.72
N ILE A 11 1.68 3.91 2.63
CA ILE A 11 0.64 4.95 2.55
C ILE A 11 1.35 6.24 2.13
N PRO A 12 1.00 6.88 1.00
CA PRO A 12 1.71 8.06 0.49
C PRO A 12 1.80 9.24 1.46
N ALA A 13 0.83 9.36 2.37
CA ALA A 13 0.83 10.42 3.39
C ALA A 13 1.62 10.05 4.66
N VAL A 14 1.96 8.78 4.85
CA VAL A 14 2.58 8.26 6.09
C VAL A 14 4.01 7.79 5.84
N GLY A 15 4.23 6.90 4.87
CA GLY A 15 5.54 6.31 4.60
C GLY A 15 5.50 4.81 4.33
N TYR A 16 6.69 4.21 4.30
CA TYR A 16 6.89 2.78 4.09
C TYR A 16 6.97 2.00 5.40
N MET A 17 6.39 0.80 5.42
CA MET A 17 6.55 -0.17 6.49
C MET A 17 6.85 -1.57 5.97
N LYS A 18 7.71 -2.29 6.68
CA LYS A 18 7.96 -3.72 6.45
C LYS A 18 7.05 -4.57 7.32
N GLN A 19 6.90 -5.83 6.92
CA GLN A 19 6.25 -6.87 7.73
C GLN A 19 4.86 -6.43 8.22
N GLN A 20 4.07 -5.87 7.32
CA GLN A 20 2.68 -5.52 7.60
C GLN A 20 1.77 -6.38 6.74
N VAL A 21 0.65 -6.76 7.33
CA VAL A 21 -0.49 -7.33 6.64
C VAL A 21 -1.53 -6.24 6.49
N VAL A 22 -2.09 -6.14 5.28
CA VAL A 22 -3.29 -5.35 5.02
C VAL A 22 -4.48 -6.29 4.98
N GLU A 23 -5.52 -5.96 5.75
CA GLU A 23 -6.81 -6.63 5.68
C GLU A 23 -7.77 -5.78 4.86
N ILE A 24 -8.46 -6.41 3.92
CA ILE A 24 -9.45 -5.77 3.06
C ILE A 24 -10.82 -6.42 3.18
N THR A 25 -11.84 -5.59 2.97
CA THR A 25 -13.23 -6.02 2.87
C THR A 25 -13.48 -6.72 1.53
N ASP A 26 -14.66 -7.33 1.36
CA ASP A 26 -15.01 -8.04 0.12
C ASP A 26 -15.21 -7.07 -1.06
N GLU A 27 -15.41 -5.77 -0.77
CA GLU A 27 -15.46 -4.67 -1.72
C GLU A 27 -14.05 -4.18 -2.15
N GLY A 28 -12.99 -4.70 -1.52
CA GLY A 28 -11.60 -4.34 -1.81
C GLY A 28 -11.08 -3.09 -1.09
N VAL A 29 -11.80 -2.61 -0.08
CA VAL A 29 -11.40 -1.45 0.74
C VAL A 29 -10.54 -1.92 1.90
N VAL A 30 -9.50 -1.17 2.23
CA VAL A 30 -8.65 -1.47 3.39
C VAL A 30 -9.44 -1.28 4.68
N ARG A 31 -9.48 -2.34 5.51
CA ARG A 31 -10.12 -2.30 6.82
C ARG A 31 -9.12 -2.09 7.96
N GLY A 32 -7.90 -2.61 7.82
CA GLY A 32 -6.90 -2.51 8.88
C GLY A 32 -5.51 -2.94 8.43
N VAL A 33 -4.53 -2.55 9.24
CA VAL A 33 -3.13 -2.92 9.04
C VAL A 33 -2.57 -3.45 10.36
N PHE A 34 -1.87 -4.59 10.31
CA PHE A 34 -1.29 -5.20 11.50
C PHE A 34 0.08 -5.80 11.20
N PRO A 35 0.95 -5.96 12.22
CA PRO A 35 2.22 -6.62 12.04
C PRO A 35 2.03 -8.04 11.52
N LEU A 36 2.87 -8.45 10.57
CA LEU A 36 2.95 -9.82 10.09
C LEU A 36 3.62 -10.68 11.16
N THR A 37 2.81 -11.32 12.00
CA THR A 37 3.23 -12.36 12.94
C THR A 37 3.00 -13.75 12.33
N GLU A 38 3.71 -14.77 12.83
CA GLU A 38 3.67 -16.14 12.27
C GLU A 38 2.30 -16.84 12.40
N GLU A 39 1.37 -16.31 13.21
CA GLU A 39 0.11 -16.97 13.57
C GLU A 39 -1.12 -16.52 12.75
N ILE A 40 -0.95 -15.76 11.68
CA ILE A 40 -2.10 -15.26 10.90
C ILE A 40 -2.42 -16.24 9.78
N GLU A 41 -3.36 -17.16 10.05
CA GLU A 41 -3.92 -18.06 9.04
C GLU A 41 -4.50 -17.24 7.87
N SER A 42 -4.26 -17.71 6.64
CA SER A 42 -4.84 -17.18 5.39
C SER A 42 -4.34 -15.80 4.90
N VAL A 43 -3.08 -15.43 5.17
CA VAL A 43 -2.43 -14.27 4.51
C VAL A 43 -1.82 -14.67 3.17
N GLU A 44 -2.21 -13.99 2.09
CA GLU A 44 -1.60 -14.16 0.77
C GLU A 44 -0.36 -13.27 0.61
N TRP A 45 0.78 -13.86 0.26
CA TRP A 45 2.02 -13.12 0.03
C TRP A 45 2.11 -12.62 -1.41
N MET A 46 2.34 -11.32 -1.57
CA MET A 46 2.47 -10.64 -2.85
C MET A 46 3.92 -10.19 -3.08
N PRO A 47 4.51 -10.47 -4.26
CA PRO A 47 5.81 -9.93 -4.60
C PRO A 47 5.69 -8.45 -4.97
N GLY A 48 6.56 -7.58 -4.44
CA GLY A 48 6.50 -6.14 -4.67
C GLY A 48 6.08 -5.32 -3.45
N VAL A 49 5.47 -4.17 -3.71
CA VAL A 49 4.99 -3.20 -2.71
C VAL A 49 3.49 -3.05 -2.83
N ILE A 50 2.77 -3.14 -1.72
CA ILE A 50 1.35 -2.76 -1.66
C ILE A 50 1.28 -1.27 -1.29
N VAL A 51 0.59 -0.49 -2.09
CA VAL A 51 0.36 0.94 -1.86
C VAL A 51 -1.12 1.16 -1.58
N LEU A 52 -1.44 1.87 -0.50
CA LEU A 52 -2.82 2.21 -0.15
C LEU A 52 -3.14 3.59 -0.70
N LEU A 53 -4.11 3.65 -1.61
CA LEU A 53 -4.43 4.84 -2.38
C LEU A 53 -5.90 5.21 -2.18
N SER A 54 -6.19 6.50 -2.03
CA SER A 54 -7.57 7.00 -2.08
C SER A 54 -8.10 7.00 -3.52
N GLU A 55 -9.42 7.15 -3.69
CA GLU A 55 -10.03 7.21 -5.03
C GLU A 55 -9.41 8.29 -5.92
N SER A 56 -9.15 9.48 -5.39
CA SER A 56 -8.51 10.58 -6.13
C SER A 56 -7.11 10.20 -6.61
N GLN A 57 -6.29 9.56 -5.75
CA GLN A 57 -4.95 9.10 -6.13
C GLN A 57 -5.00 7.98 -7.19
N VAL A 58 -6.00 7.11 -7.11
CA VAL A 58 -6.22 6.06 -8.12
C VAL A 58 -6.56 6.68 -9.47
N GLU A 59 -7.39 7.71 -9.52
CA GLU A 59 -7.71 8.43 -10.75
C GLU A 59 -6.50 9.15 -11.35
N GLU A 60 -5.70 9.83 -10.52
CA GLU A 60 -4.44 10.46 -10.95
C GLU A 60 -3.49 9.44 -11.60
N ILE A 61 -3.37 8.26 -11.00
CA ILE A 61 -2.50 7.19 -11.50
C ILE A 61 -3.04 6.62 -12.82
N LYS A 62 -4.35 6.38 -12.94
CA LYS A 62 -4.98 5.90 -14.19
C LYS A 62 -4.74 6.89 -15.34
N ASN A 63 -4.84 8.18 -15.06
CA ASN A 63 -4.66 9.24 -16.06
C ASN A 63 -3.18 9.40 -16.50
N THR A 64 -2.23 8.96 -15.67
CA THR A 64 -0.78 9.04 -15.96
C THR A 64 -0.29 7.89 -16.88
N GLY A 65 -1.10 6.84 -17.09
CA GLY A 65 -0.77 5.70 -17.96
C GLY A 65 -0.15 4.50 -17.22
N MET A 66 -0.13 3.32 -17.86
CA MET A 66 0.11 2.03 -17.19
C MET A 66 1.56 1.75 -16.71
N ILE A 67 2.56 2.53 -17.15
CA ILE A 67 3.97 2.35 -16.80
C ILE A 67 4.42 3.55 -15.97
N LEU A 68 4.61 3.30 -14.68
CA LEU A 68 4.72 4.35 -13.68
C LEU A 68 6.09 4.33 -13.02
N LYS A 69 7.12 4.77 -13.74
CA LYS A 69 8.38 5.18 -13.10
C LYS A 69 8.26 6.53 -12.38
N ASN A 70 7.26 7.33 -12.73
CA ASN A 70 7.14 8.73 -12.31
C ASN A 70 5.83 9.01 -11.55
N ILE A 71 5.43 8.16 -10.59
CA ILE A 71 4.30 8.54 -9.71
C ILE A 71 4.81 9.52 -8.67
N PRO A 72 4.13 10.66 -8.48
CA PRO A 72 4.48 11.60 -7.39
C PRO A 72 4.59 10.92 -6.02
N VAL A 73 3.75 9.91 -5.77
CA VAL A 73 3.76 9.07 -4.56
C VAL A 73 5.13 8.47 -4.25
N PHE A 74 5.91 8.10 -5.26
CA PHE A 74 7.25 7.52 -5.10
C PHE A 74 8.36 8.56 -5.19
N GLN A 75 8.09 9.75 -5.74
CA GLN A 75 9.09 10.82 -5.92
C GLN A 75 9.34 11.63 -4.65
N ILE A 76 8.48 11.51 -3.64
CA ILE A 76 8.69 12.13 -2.34
C ILE A 76 9.68 11.26 -1.57
N ASN A 77 10.72 11.87 -0.98
CA ASN A 77 11.56 11.21 0.02
C ASN A 77 10.73 10.92 1.27
N LEU A 78 9.87 9.90 1.18
CA LEU A 78 9.04 9.44 2.27
C LEU A 78 9.94 8.80 3.31
N PRO A 79 9.80 9.15 4.59
CA PRO A 79 10.65 8.60 5.61
C PRO A 79 10.40 7.09 5.67
N SER A 80 11.47 6.30 5.53
CA SER A 80 11.44 4.87 5.84
C SER A 80 11.43 4.73 7.35
N VAL A 81 10.25 4.81 7.97
CA VAL A 81 10.19 4.83 9.44
C VAL A 81 10.19 3.40 9.95
N SER A 82 11.37 2.86 10.24
CA SER A 82 11.54 1.49 10.74
C SER A 82 10.89 1.25 12.11
N ASN A 83 10.52 2.32 12.83
CA ASN A 83 10.02 2.27 14.21
C ASN A 83 8.58 2.77 14.37
N GLN A 84 7.88 3.06 13.27
CA GLN A 84 6.46 3.41 13.37
C GLN A 84 5.67 2.13 13.63
N SER A 85 4.86 2.13 14.69
CA SER A 85 3.92 1.05 14.96
C SER A 85 2.82 1.06 13.88
N SER A 86 2.21 -0.09 13.61
CA SER A 86 1.02 -0.21 12.75
C SER A 86 -0.12 0.73 13.20
N GLN A 87 -0.04 1.29 14.42
CA GLN A 87 -0.99 2.28 14.94
C GLN A 87 -1.05 3.53 14.07
N CYS A 88 0.07 4.08 13.57
CA CYS A 88 0.00 5.30 12.75
C CYS A 88 -0.72 5.07 11.40
N PHE A 89 -0.61 3.86 10.83
CA PHE A 89 -1.39 3.48 9.64
C PHE A 89 -2.87 3.35 9.97
N ASN A 90 -3.21 2.74 11.11
CA ASN A 90 -4.61 2.62 11.54
C ASN A 90 -5.22 3.96 11.94
N GLU A 91 -4.46 4.88 12.54
CA GLU A 91 -4.89 6.25 12.82
C GLU A 91 -5.23 6.97 11.52
N TYR A 92 -4.35 6.91 10.52
CA TYR A 92 -4.62 7.47 9.20
C TYR A 92 -5.85 6.82 8.53
N LEU A 93 -6.00 5.49 8.60
CA LEU A 93 -7.17 4.79 8.08
C LEU A 93 -8.47 5.26 8.75
N GLN A 94 -8.47 5.40 10.08
CA GLN A 94 -9.63 5.91 10.82
C GLN A 94 -9.95 7.36 10.48
N GLU A 95 -8.94 8.20 10.27
CA GLU A 95 -9.13 9.58 9.84
C GLU A 95 -9.70 9.65 8.42
N ALA A 96 -9.21 8.84 7.50
CA ALA A 96 -9.75 8.71 6.14
C ALA A 96 -11.22 8.24 6.18
N GLU A 97 -11.52 7.19 6.97
CA GLU A 97 -12.89 6.68 7.14
C GLU A 97 -13.83 7.75 7.71
N LYS A 98 -13.39 8.53 8.70
CA LYS A 98 -14.16 9.67 9.26
C LYS A 98 -14.43 10.77 8.23
N LYS A 99 -13.55 10.95 7.25
CA LYS A 99 -13.72 11.89 6.14
C LYS A 99 -14.54 11.29 4.99
N GLY A 100 -14.95 10.03 5.08
CA GLY A 100 -15.64 9.31 4.01
C GLY A 100 -14.72 8.88 2.87
N GLU A 101 -13.39 8.87 3.09
CA GLU A 101 -12.40 8.44 2.12
C GLU A 101 -12.09 6.95 2.29
N ALA A 102 -12.30 6.17 1.22
CA ALA A 102 -11.89 4.78 1.15
C ALA A 102 -10.48 4.65 0.58
N LEU A 103 -9.66 3.78 1.18
CA LEU A 103 -8.34 3.42 0.65
C LEU A 103 -8.38 2.04 -0.01
N PHE A 104 -7.69 1.93 -1.15
CA PHE A 104 -7.63 0.74 -1.97
C PHE A 104 -6.19 0.22 -2.08
N PRO A 105 -5.94 -1.09 -1.92
CA PRO A 105 -4.60 -1.67 -2.00
C PRO A 105 -4.19 -1.95 -3.45
N TYR A 106 -3.19 -1.23 -3.96
CA TYR A 106 -2.58 -1.51 -5.25
C TYR A 106 -1.22 -2.19 -5.08
N LEU A 107 -1.06 -3.35 -5.70
CA LEU A 107 0.23 -4.03 -5.79
C LEU A 107 1.05 -3.47 -6.94
N PHE A 108 2.27 -3.02 -6.65
CA PHE A 108 3.28 -2.61 -7.61
C PHE A 108 4.35 -3.69 -7.75
N TYR A 109 4.48 -4.27 -8.95
CA TYR A 109 5.44 -5.33 -9.26
C TYR A 109 5.82 -5.37 -10.75
N PRO A 110 7.11 -5.57 -11.10
CA PRO A 110 8.30 -5.62 -10.24
C PRO A 110 8.62 -4.27 -9.57
N PHE A 111 9.50 -4.26 -8.56
CA PHE A 111 9.86 -3.05 -7.80
C PHE A 111 11.35 -3.10 -7.38
N ASP A 112 12.07 -1.98 -7.44
CA ASP A 112 13.46 -1.90 -6.97
C ASP A 112 13.49 -1.48 -5.50
N PHE A 113 13.76 -2.45 -4.63
CA PHE A 113 13.85 -2.25 -3.19
C PHE A 113 15.14 -1.54 -2.73
N THR A 114 16.13 -1.37 -3.63
CA THR A 114 17.36 -0.63 -3.32
C THR A 114 17.13 0.86 -3.44
N SER A 115 16.55 1.30 -4.56
CA SER A 115 16.20 2.71 -4.79
C SER A 115 14.86 3.10 -4.16
N MET A 116 14.06 2.13 -3.73
CA MET A 116 12.67 2.31 -3.29
C MET A 116 11.80 2.96 -4.37
N GLN A 117 12.00 2.56 -5.63
CA GLN A 117 11.29 3.10 -6.79
C GLN A 117 10.72 1.99 -7.69
N PRO A 118 9.64 2.28 -8.44
CA PRO A 118 9.24 1.48 -9.59
C PRO A 118 10.34 1.42 -10.66
N VAL A 119 10.40 0.31 -11.39
CA VAL A 119 11.33 0.05 -12.50
C VAL A 119 10.61 0.03 -13.85
N ASP A 120 11.39 -0.15 -14.93
CA ASP A 120 10.79 -0.33 -16.26
C ASP A 120 9.93 -1.60 -16.24
N GLY A 121 8.68 -1.45 -16.65
CA GLY A 121 7.73 -2.54 -16.66
C GLY A 121 7.05 -2.82 -15.32
N THR A 122 7.25 -2.01 -14.26
CA THR A 122 6.39 -2.07 -13.07
C THR A 122 4.93 -1.90 -13.46
N ARG A 123 4.12 -2.91 -13.14
CA ARG A 123 2.67 -2.91 -13.29
C ARG A 123 2.03 -2.65 -11.94
N HIS A 124 0.82 -2.13 -11.97
CA HIS A 124 0.00 -1.94 -10.78
C HIS A 124 -1.31 -2.71 -10.91
N ARG A 125 -1.74 -3.39 -9.85
CA ARG A 125 -2.97 -4.19 -9.81
C ARG A 125 -3.69 -3.96 -8.48
N LEU A 126 -4.98 -3.64 -8.55
CA LEU A 126 -5.86 -3.59 -7.38
C LEU A 126 -6.01 -5.01 -6.78
N LEU A 127 -5.78 -5.15 -5.48
CA LEU A 127 -6.05 -6.39 -4.74
C LEU A 127 -7.52 -6.42 -4.31
N ARG A 128 -8.18 -7.58 -4.46
CA ARG A 128 -9.61 -7.80 -4.19
C ARG A 128 -9.86 -9.20 -3.67
#